data_AF-A0A1L0GE27-F1
#
_entry.id   AF-A0A1L0GE27-F1
#
_cell.length_a   1.000
_cell.length_b   1.000
_cell.length_c   1.000
_cell.angle_alpha   90.00
_cell.angle_beta   90.00
_cell.angle_gamma   90.00
#
_symmetry.space_group_name_H-M   'P 1'
#
loop_
_entity.id
_entity.type
_entity.pdbx_description
1 polymer ?
#
loop_
_entity_poly.entity_id
_entity_poly.type
_entity_poly.pdbx_seq_one_letter_code
_entity_poly.pdbx_strand_id
1 'polypeptide(L)'
;MRRRQSLMPPIIPWPSHQELLRALYRQLLRNLTRLRSFIPDIDAGENASGELIKAKRNPQLYGELLRTELKYRIDEEFRKVHPRINERSFYSNLIMGERLNSMLESVINGKDIKTVQQGWSGIIQIVVDHRNMEQERNRWKMAYLRNKSEIDQRRDKDTDSLTARRRSSSRNRTTVAQTNFANMSLKEQRKAMRKAETKASENSAFVVRNYLKKLQLEGKIPNPYKLPYVPVSLSRLLIDMPRDDVLIPGSTKSVVLDAAYDSEYIESIIKPEVEFKINHLHHMGQIERNIKDGPYKVKIRNTNAGVMTAHFLRLPFNRESQMREIALDIKRLMRAVRKQFVWNLQPSKGMSVPEKRHGQGYGVRDSGGFSAAEIMFPREYYEKLVSDEAYWEMLMEIEQLRSIRGDSVLEDLGIIERLHRKANASLAEWNQPLVEATKAVNDEVQYYYTKYKIDLNSPIWKDQEHFQKLMDEKFDHTVARYADLLGKLQQDRVFMHSELYRASVVSREHYISGQEKSKLEEIPENPRRGQGKHLGDYLEDHGFKAYMLGYNYRQRFDF
;
A
#
# COMPACT_ATOMS: atom_id res chain seq x y z
N MET A 1 27.53 -39.07 -11.86
CA MET A 1 28.48 -37.97 -11.56
C MET A 1 27.75 -36.63 -11.57
N ARG A 2 27.41 -36.09 -10.40
CA ARG A 2 26.76 -34.77 -10.26
C ARG A 2 27.86 -33.72 -10.08
N ARG A 3 28.01 -32.79 -11.02
CA ARG A 3 28.85 -31.60 -10.83
C ARG A 3 28.24 -30.77 -9.69
N ARG A 4 28.93 -30.71 -8.56
CA ARG A 4 28.68 -29.71 -7.51
C ARG A 4 28.95 -28.34 -8.15
N GLN A 5 27.90 -27.61 -8.51
CA GLN A 5 28.00 -26.17 -8.71
C GLN A 5 28.33 -25.57 -7.34
N SER A 6 29.51 -24.97 -7.23
CA SER A 6 29.90 -24.17 -6.08
C SER A 6 28.88 -23.04 -5.90
N LEU A 7 28.03 -23.17 -4.90
CA LEU A 7 27.21 -22.07 -4.41
C LEU A 7 28.17 -21.05 -3.81
N MET A 8 28.46 -19.98 -4.55
CA MET A 8 29.05 -18.80 -3.92
C MET A 8 28.05 -18.24 -2.90
N PRO A 9 28.51 -17.86 -1.70
CA PRO A 9 27.65 -17.21 -0.73
C PRO A 9 27.12 -15.89 -1.30
N PRO A 10 25.90 -15.47 -0.94
CA PRO A 10 25.36 -14.18 -1.37
C PRO A 10 26.28 -13.05 -0.91
N ILE A 11 26.86 -12.32 -1.86
CA ILE A 11 27.70 -11.17 -1.61
C ILE A 11 26.83 -10.06 -1.02
N ILE A 12 27.02 -9.78 0.27
CA ILE A 12 26.55 -8.57 0.94
C ILE A 12 27.23 -7.38 0.23
N PRO A 13 26.54 -6.27 -0.09
CA PRO A 13 27.19 -5.10 -0.67
C PRO A 13 28.26 -4.59 0.30
N TRP A 14 29.52 -4.82 -0.01
CA TRP A 14 30.65 -4.37 0.79
C TRP A 14 30.60 -2.83 0.88
N PRO A 15 30.86 -2.23 2.06
CA PRO A 15 30.90 -0.78 2.25
C PRO A 15 31.75 -0.05 1.19
N SER A 16 32.84 -0.69 0.74
CA SER A 16 33.74 -0.21 -0.31
C SER A 16 33.04 0.03 -1.67
N HIS A 17 32.05 -0.79 -2.04
CA HIS A 17 31.31 -0.61 -3.30
C HIS A 17 30.34 0.57 -3.24
N GLN A 18 29.77 0.86 -2.07
CA GLN A 18 28.90 2.02 -1.88
C GLN A 18 29.69 3.33 -1.94
N GLU A 19 30.89 3.34 -1.37
CA GLU A 19 31.80 4.49 -1.44
C GLU A 19 32.26 4.76 -2.86
N LEU A 20 32.64 3.71 -3.61
CA LEU A 20 33.03 3.82 -5.02
C LEU A 20 31.88 4.35 -5.89
N LEU A 21 30.65 3.85 -5.71
CA LEU A 21 29.48 4.37 -6.43
C LEU A 21 29.18 5.83 -6.09
N ARG A 22 29.30 6.21 -4.81
CA ARG A 22 29.12 7.61 -4.38
C ARG A 22 30.21 8.51 -4.98
N ALA A 23 31.45 8.03 -5.07
CA ALA A 23 32.55 8.75 -5.68
C ALA A 23 32.30 8.95 -7.19
N LEU A 24 31.96 7.88 -7.91
CA LEU A 24 31.66 7.91 -9.34
C LEU A 24 30.49 8.85 -9.66
N TYR A 25 29.39 8.78 -8.89
CA TYR A 25 28.25 9.67 -9.04
C TYR A 25 28.63 11.15 -8.87
N ARG A 26 29.39 11.47 -7.81
CA ARG A 26 29.87 12.84 -7.56
C ARG A 26 30.79 13.33 -8.68
N GLN A 27 31.67 12.46 -9.18
CA GLN A 27 32.62 12.80 -10.23
C GLN A 27 31.90 13.08 -11.56
N LEU A 28 30.94 12.22 -11.94
CA LEU A 28 30.10 12.42 -13.12
C LEU A 28 29.33 13.74 -13.06
N LEU A 29 28.71 14.07 -11.91
CA LEU A 29 27.99 15.33 -11.75
C LEU A 29 28.90 16.55 -11.80
N ARG A 30 30.09 16.49 -11.19
CA ARG A 30 31.10 17.56 -11.26
C ARG A 30 31.60 17.77 -12.68
N ASN A 31 31.84 16.69 -13.41
CA ASN A 31 32.29 16.78 -14.80
C ASN A 31 31.15 17.29 -15.70
N LEU A 32 29.90 16.91 -15.48
CA LEU A 32 28.75 17.49 -16.19
C LEU A 32 28.55 18.99 -15.92
N THR A 33 28.78 19.48 -14.70
CA THR A 33 28.70 20.93 -14.43
C THR A 33 29.84 21.69 -15.10
N ARG A 34 31.06 21.12 -15.12
CA ARG A 34 32.20 21.68 -15.86
C ARG A 34 31.99 21.66 -17.37
N LEU A 35 31.30 20.65 -17.91
CA LEU A 35 30.92 20.57 -19.31
C LEU A 35 30.06 21.76 -19.76
N ARG A 36 29.52 22.56 -18.83
CA ARG A 36 28.65 23.71 -19.16
C ARG A 36 29.34 24.78 -20.00
N SER A 37 30.65 24.96 -19.81
CA SER A 37 31.45 25.95 -20.52
C SER A 37 31.94 25.47 -21.90
N PHE A 38 31.66 24.23 -22.28
CA PHE A 38 32.14 23.63 -23.52
C PHE A 38 30.99 23.39 -24.49
N ILE A 39 31.21 23.71 -25.76
CA ILE A 39 30.27 23.48 -26.85
C ILE A 39 30.72 22.20 -27.59
N PRO A 40 29.79 21.33 -28.02
CA PRO A 40 30.11 20.18 -28.87
C PRO A 40 30.81 20.62 -30.15
N ASP A 41 32.10 20.38 -30.25
CA ASP A 41 32.89 20.54 -31.46
C ASP A 41 33.16 19.15 -32.04
N ILE A 42 32.61 18.87 -33.23
CA ILE A 42 32.52 17.52 -33.80
C ILE A 42 32.84 17.58 -35.29
N ASP A 43 33.81 16.77 -35.70
CA ASP A 43 34.06 16.50 -37.11
C ASP A 43 33.12 15.38 -37.60
N ALA A 44 31.94 15.77 -38.07
CA ALA A 44 31.02 14.85 -38.73
C ALA A 44 31.53 14.60 -40.17
N GLY A 45 32.28 13.52 -40.37
CA GLY A 45 32.68 13.05 -41.70
C GLY A 45 31.48 12.64 -42.59
N GLU A 46 31.73 12.28 -43.85
CA GLU A 46 30.69 12.02 -44.86
C GLU A 46 29.71 10.87 -44.50
N ASN A 47 30.10 9.97 -43.59
CA ASN A 47 29.29 8.85 -43.10
C ASN A 47 28.79 9.03 -41.65
N ALA A 48 28.71 10.27 -41.14
CA ALA A 48 28.33 10.52 -39.75
C ALA A 48 26.88 10.13 -39.44
N SER A 49 26.64 9.59 -38.24
CA SER A 49 25.29 9.26 -37.77
C SER A 49 24.40 10.51 -37.76
N GLY A 50 23.10 10.33 -38.00
CA GLY A 50 22.14 11.45 -38.04
C GLY A 50 22.12 12.32 -36.77
N GLU A 51 22.61 11.80 -35.64
CA GLU A 51 22.77 12.56 -34.38
C GLU A 51 24.01 13.46 -34.37
N LEU A 52 25.14 13.02 -34.96
CA LEU A 52 26.33 13.86 -35.11
C LEU A 52 26.07 15.03 -36.09
N ILE A 53 25.26 14.80 -37.12
CA ILE A 53 24.80 15.85 -38.04
C ILE A 53 23.93 16.89 -37.32
N LYS A 54 23.03 16.46 -36.42
CA LYS A 54 22.22 17.36 -35.58
C LYS A 54 23.09 18.19 -34.64
N ALA A 55 24.10 17.56 -34.04
CA ALA A 55 25.04 18.22 -33.14
C ALA A 55 25.87 19.29 -33.86
N LYS A 56 26.28 19.05 -35.11
CA LYS A 56 26.97 20.03 -35.96
C LYS A 56 26.06 21.20 -36.40
N ARG A 57 24.77 20.96 -36.63
CA ARG A 57 23.81 21.97 -37.11
C ARG A 57 23.48 23.05 -36.09
N ASN A 58 23.35 22.69 -34.81
CA ASN A 58 23.18 23.66 -33.72
C ASN A 58 23.88 23.16 -32.45
N PRO A 59 25.20 23.40 -32.33
CA PRO A 59 26.02 22.88 -31.23
C PRO A 59 25.58 23.35 -29.85
N GLN A 60 25.14 24.60 -29.73
CA GLN A 60 24.74 25.20 -28.46
C GLN A 60 23.47 24.55 -27.89
N LEU A 61 22.40 24.50 -28.71
CA LEU A 61 21.14 23.89 -28.31
C LEU A 61 21.28 22.38 -28.09
N TYR A 62 22.03 21.70 -28.97
CA TYR A 62 22.27 20.27 -28.82
C TYR A 62 23.08 19.96 -27.55
N GLY A 63 24.08 20.79 -27.22
CA GLY A 63 24.84 20.67 -25.99
C GLY A 63 23.98 20.86 -24.74
N GLU A 64 23.01 21.78 -24.74
CA GLU A 64 22.03 21.92 -23.65
C GLU A 64 21.14 20.69 -23.48
N LEU A 65 20.58 20.18 -24.58
CA LEU A 65 19.76 18.96 -24.58
C LEU A 65 20.56 17.74 -24.09
N LEU A 66 21.78 17.56 -24.60
CA LEU A 66 22.65 16.45 -24.22
C LEU A 66 22.99 16.49 -22.72
N ARG A 67 23.31 17.67 -22.18
CA ARG A 67 23.60 17.85 -20.74
C ARG A 67 22.39 17.55 -19.86
N THR A 68 21.21 18.06 -20.23
CA THR A 68 19.98 17.83 -19.45
C THR A 68 19.59 16.36 -19.46
N GLU A 69 19.71 15.69 -20.61
CA GLU A 69 19.45 14.27 -20.76
C GLU A 69 20.44 13.40 -20.00
N LEU A 70 21.75 13.69 -20.08
CA LEU A 70 22.77 12.99 -19.30
C LEU A 70 22.54 13.14 -17.79
N LYS A 71 22.25 14.34 -17.31
CA LYS A 71 21.96 14.59 -15.90
C LYS A 71 20.75 13.78 -15.43
N TYR A 72 19.65 13.83 -16.20
CA TYR A 72 18.44 13.06 -15.89
C TYR A 72 18.73 11.56 -15.79
N ARG A 73 19.49 11.02 -16.76
CA ARG A 73 19.82 9.59 -16.82
C ARG A 73 20.73 9.13 -15.69
N ILE A 74 21.76 9.93 -15.36
CA ILE A 74 22.63 9.63 -14.22
C ILE A 74 21.82 9.61 -12.93
N ASP A 75 20.96 10.61 -12.71
CA ASP A 75 20.08 10.63 -11.54
C ASP A 75 19.14 9.41 -11.51
N GLU A 76 18.60 8.99 -12.66
CA GLU A 76 17.69 7.84 -12.75
C GLU A 76 18.40 6.51 -12.46
N GLU A 77 19.56 6.25 -13.09
CA GLU A 77 20.31 5.00 -12.90
C GLU A 77 20.76 4.82 -11.44
N PHE A 78 21.26 5.87 -10.80
CA PHE A 78 21.70 5.80 -9.40
C PHE A 78 20.53 5.75 -8.39
N ARG A 79 19.29 6.06 -8.80
CA ARG A 79 18.08 5.93 -7.97
C ARG A 79 17.41 4.56 -8.07
N LYS A 80 17.76 3.73 -9.05
CA LYS A 80 17.15 2.40 -9.23
C LYS A 80 17.48 1.49 -8.03
N VAL A 81 16.45 1.12 -7.28
CA VAL A 81 16.57 0.16 -6.17
C VAL A 81 16.54 -1.25 -6.74
N HIS A 82 17.66 -1.96 -6.67
CA HIS A 82 17.74 -3.37 -7.06
C HIS A 82 17.54 -4.28 -5.83
N PRO A 83 16.39 -4.97 -5.69
CA PRO A 83 16.13 -5.83 -4.53
C PRO A 83 17.04 -7.07 -4.48
N ARG A 84 17.73 -7.40 -5.59
CA ARG A 84 18.80 -8.38 -5.66
C ARG A 84 19.89 -7.85 -6.59
N ILE A 85 21.14 -7.82 -6.13
CA ILE A 85 22.28 -7.37 -6.93
C ILE A 85 22.68 -8.51 -7.87
N ASN A 86 22.54 -8.30 -9.18
CA ASN A 86 23.15 -9.18 -10.18
C ASN A 86 24.55 -8.61 -10.48
N GLU A 87 25.59 -9.33 -10.06
CA GLU A 87 26.99 -8.93 -10.19
C GLU A 87 27.35 -8.52 -11.62
N ARG A 88 26.93 -9.30 -12.63
CA ARG A 88 27.25 -9.02 -14.02
C ARG A 88 26.66 -7.68 -14.49
N SER A 89 25.41 -7.39 -14.10
CA SER A 89 24.80 -6.09 -14.42
C SER A 89 25.43 -4.95 -13.61
N PHE A 90 25.83 -5.20 -12.37
CA PHE A 90 26.49 -4.22 -11.52
C PHE A 90 27.84 -3.80 -12.13
N TYR A 91 28.71 -4.77 -12.46
CA TYR A 91 29.99 -4.49 -13.11
C TYR A 91 29.82 -3.83 -14.48
N SER A 92 28.86 -4.29 -15.29
CA SER A 92 28.58 -3.67 -16.59
C SER A 92 28.19 -2.20 -16.45
N ASN A 93 27.35 -1.85 -15.47
CA ASN A 93 26.93 -0.48 -15.23
C ASN A 93 28.06 0.38 -14.67
N LEU A 94 28.93 -0.20 -13.83
CA LEU A 94 30.09 0.47 -13.27
C LEU A 94 31.13 0.80 -14.35
N ILE A 95 31.48 -0.17 -15.20
CA ILE A 95 32.38 0.03 -16.35
C ILE A 95 31.82 1.08 -17.31
N MET A 96 30.49 1.06 -17.54
CA MET A 96 29.83 2.06 -18.37
C MET A 96 29.91 3.47 -17.76
N GLY A 97 29.73 3.59 -16.44
CA GLY A 97 29.88 4.85 -15.71
C GLY A 97 31.32 5.38 -15.73
N GLU A 98 32.32 4.51 -15.57
CA GLU A 98 33.73 4.87 -15.71
C GLU A 98 34.05 5.32 -17.14
N ARG A 99 33.57 4.59 -18.16
CA ARG A 99 33.73 4.97 -19.57
C ARG A 99 33.13 6.34 -19.85
N LEU A 100 31.92 6.62 -19.36
CA LEU A 100 31.30 7.94 -19.49
C LEU A 100 32.15 9.01 -18.79
N ASN A 101 32.69 8.72 -17.61
CA ASN A 101 33.53 9.65 -16.89
C ASN A 101 34.84 9.97 -17.65
N SER A 102 35.51 8.96 -18.20
CA SER A 102 36.70 9.16 -19.04
C SER A 102 36.40 10.00 -20.28
N MET A 103 35.25 9.80 -20.92
CA MET A 103 34.83 10.62 -22.07
C MET A 103 34.56 12.07 -21.68
N LEU A 104 33.90 12.31 -20.54
CA LEU A 104 33.72 13.66 -20.00
C LEU A 104 35.07 14.33 -19.68
N GLU A 105 36.00 13.61 -19.07
CA GLU A 105 37.34 14.13 -18.77
C GLU A 105 38.15 14.44 -20.03
N SER A 106 38.01 13.63 -21.08
CA SER A 106 38.67 13.88 -22.37
C SER A 106 38.19 15.19 -23.04
N VAL A 107 36.93 15.58 -22.84
CA VAL A 107 36.39 16.86 -23.31
C VAL A 107 36.86 18.03 -22.45
N ILE A 108 36.90 17.84 -21.12
CA ILE A 108 37.16 18.93 -20.17
C ILE A 108 38.67 19.23 -20.05
N ASN A 109 39.51 18.21 -20.06
CA ASN A 109 40.96 18.31 -19.84
C ASN A 109 41.78 18.05 -21.11
N GLY A 110 41.13 17.76 -22.25
CA GLY A 110 41.78 17.50 -23.53
C GLY A 110 42.57 18.71 -24.01
N LYS A 111 43.84 18.50 -24.37
CA LYS A 111 44.72 19.53 -24.96
C LYS A 111 44.66 19.54 -26.49
N ASP A 112 44.34 18.38 -27.09
CA ASP A 112 44.30 18.21 -28.54
C ASP A 112 42.86 18.19 -29.05
N ILE A 113 42.63 18.87 -30.19
CA ILE A 113 41.31 18.97 -30.85
C ILE A 113 40.73 17.57 -31.14
N LYS A 114 41.55 16.63 -31.60
CA LYS A 114 41.13 15.25 -31.89
C LYS A 114 40.58 14.53 -30.66
N THR A 115 41.20 14.73 -29.49
CA THR A 115 40.77 14.10 -28.23
C THR A 115 39.44 14.65 -27.76
N VAL A 116 39.25 15.97 -27.88
CA VAL A 116 37.98 16.65 -27.52
C VAL A 116 36.84 16.19 -28.44
N GLN A 117 37.10 16.09 -29.75
CA GLN A 117 36.12 15.60 -30.74
C GLN A 117 35.75 14.13 -30.49
N GLN A 118 36.73 13.28 -30.20
CA GLN A 118 36.49 11.88 -29.83
C GLN A 118 35.66 11.77 -28.54
N GLY A 119 35.96 12.58 -27.53
CA GLY A 119 35.18 12.66 -26.29
C GLY A 119 33.71 13.01 -26.55
N TRP A 120 33.44 14.05 -27.34
CA TRP A 120 32.08 14.43 -27.72
C TRP A 120 31.34 13.33 -28.51
N SER A 121 32.01 12.72 -29.50
CA SER A 121 31.43 11.63 -30.28
C SER A 121 31.09 10.41 -29.40
N GLY A 122 31.95 10.07 -28.43
CA GLY A 122 31.74 8.98 -27.48
C GLY A 122 30.57 9.23 -26.53
N ILE A 123 30.43 10.46 -26.02
CA ILE A 123 29.29 10.85 -25.18
C ILE A 123 27.98 10.72 -25.97
N ILE A 124 27.95 11.20 -27.22
CA ILE A 124 26.76 11.11 -28.08
C ILE A 124 26.42 9.64 -28.35
N GLN A 125 27.40 8.80 -28.65
CA GLN A 125 27.18 7.38 -28.88
C GLN A 125 26.57 6.68 -27.65
N ILE A 126 27.09 6.96 -26.45
CA ILE A 126 26.54 6.44 -25.19
C ILE A 126 25.07 6.82 -25.04
N VAL A 127 24.72 8.07 -25.37
CA VAL A 127 23.34 8.55 -25.27
C VAL A 127 22.43 7.85 -26.27
N VAL A 128 22.89 7.67 -27.51
CA VAL A 128 22.16 6.99 -28.59
C VAL A 128 21.95 5.51 -28.28
N ASP A 129 22.98 4.79 -27.85
CA ASP A 129 22.89 3.37 -27.49
C ASP A 129 21.84 3.14 -26.42
N HIS A 130 21.80 4.01 -25.41
CA HIS A 130 20.79 3.95 -24.37
C HIS A 130 19.38 4.28 -24.89
N ARG A 131 19.21 5.27 -25.79
CA ARG A 131 17.90 5.54 -26.43
C ARG A 131 17.39 4.30 -27.15
N ASN A 132 18.26 3.64 -27.91
CA ASN A 132 17.92 2.43 -28.65
C ASN A 132 17.53 1.29 -27.71
N MET A 133 18.30 1.07 -26.64
CA MET A 133 17.99 0.05 -25.62
C MET A 133 16.63 0.30 -24.95
N GLU A 134 16.30 1.55 -24.61
CA GLU A 134 14.99 1.88 -24.02
C GLU A 134 13.85 1.72 -25.02
N GLN A 135 14.05 2.13 -26.27
CA GLN A 135 13.08 1.92 -27.34
C GLN A 135 12.81 0.45 -27.56
N GLU A 136 13.85 -0.39 -27.60
CA GLU A 136 13.70 -1.84 -27.66
C GLU A 136 12.94 -2.35 -26.45
N ARG A 137 13.34 -1.99 -25.23
CA ARG A 137 12.64 -2.41 -24.01
C ARG A 137 11.16 -2.04 -24.05
N ASN A 138 10.81 -0.86 -24.56
CA ASN A 138 9.43 -0.43 -24.71
C ASN A 138 8.69 -1.19 -25.82
N ARG A 139 9.34 -1.45 -26.96
CA ARG A 139 8.80 -2.32 -28.02
C ARG A 139 8.51 -3.72 -27.49
N TRP A 140 9.43 -4.30 -26.71
CA TRP A 140 9.27 -5.59 -26.06
C TRP A 140 8.13 -5.59 -25.05
N LYS A 141 8.00 -4.56 -24.20
CA LYS A 141 6.86 -4.42 -23.27
C LYS A 141 5.53 -4.35 -24.03
N MET A 142 5.47 -3.58 -25.12
CA MET A 142 4.26 -3.45 -25.93
C MET A 142 3.91 -4.75 -26.66
N ALA A 143 4.91 -5.44 -27.22
CA ALA A 143 4.74 -6.76 -27.82
C ALA A 143 4.25 -7.78 -26.79
N TYR A 144 4.80 -7.76 -25.58
CA TYR A 144 4.36 -8.61 -24.48
C TYR A 144 2.92 -8.32 -24.05
N LEU A 145 2.53 -7.04 -23.94
CA LEU A 145 1.16 -6.66 -23.59
C LEU A 145 0.16 -7.11 -24.66
N ARG A 146 0.51 -6.99 -25.94
CA ARG A 146 -0.34 -7.45 -27.06
C ARG A 146 -0.52 -8.97 -27.06
N ASN A 147 0.55 -9.72 -26.81
CA ASN A 147 0.56 -11.19 -26.93
C ASN A 147 0.67 -11.89 -25.56
N LYS A 148 0.17 -11.26 -24.51
CA LYS A 148 0.41 -11.67 -23.11
C LYS A 148 -0.03 -13.11 -22.84
N SER A 149 -1.19 -13.50 -23.35
CA SER A 149 -1.74 -14.86 -23.20
C SER A 149 -0.83 -15.91 -23.83
N GLU A 150 -0.39 -15.69 -25.07
CA GLU A 150 0.43 -16.64 -25.82
C GLU A 150 1.84 -16.77 -25.24
N ILE A 151 2.47 -15.65 -24.88
CA ILE A 151 3.82 -15.65 -24.32
C ILE A 151 3.83 -16.35 -22.96
N ASP A 152 2.83 -16.09 -22.13
CA ASP A 152 2.75 -16.74 -20.82
C ASP A 152 2.39 -18.23 -20.93
N GLN A 153 1.55 -18.62 -21.89
CA GLN A 153 1.29 -20.05 -22.16
C GLN A 153 2.54 -20.78 -22.66
N ARG A 154 3.34 -20.16 -23.55
CA ARG A 154 4.63 -20.73 -23.99
C ARG A 154 5.60 -20.83 -22.82
N ARG A 155 5.71 -19.78 -22.01
CA ARG A 155 6.55 -19.77 -20.81
C ARG A 155 6.15 -20.83 -19.79
N ASP A 156 4.85 -21.06 -19.61
CA ASP A 156 4.35 -22.09 -18.71
C ASP A 156 4.64 -23.50 -19.25
N LYS A 157 4.62 -23.70 -20.58
CA LYS A 157 5.05 -24.96 -21.23
C LYS A 157 6.54 -25.25 -21.05
N ASP A 158 7.38 -24.22 -21.04
CA ASP A 158 8.83 -24.35 -20.88
C ASP A 158 9.28 -24.50 -19.41
N THR A 159 8.35 -24.39 -18.45
CA THR A 159 8.65 -24.51 -17.01
C THR A 159 8.16 -25.83 -16.44
N ASP A 160 8.78 -26.28 -15.34
CA ASP A 160 8.35 -27.47 -14.63
C ASP A 160 6.85 -27.41 -14.26
N SER A 161 6.16 -28.53 -14.49
CA SER A 161 4.71 -28.73 -14.34
C SER A 161 4.14 -28.21 -13.01
N LEU A 162 4.88 -28.40 -11.91
CA LEU A 162 4.50 -27.94 -10.56
C LEU A 162 4.50 -26.41 -10.46
N THR A 163 5.46 -25.77 -11.12
CA THR A 163 5.62 -24.31 -11.12
C THR A 163 4.59 -23.65 -12.02
N ALA A 164 4.35 -24.25 -13.20
CA ALA A 164 3.29 -23.85 -14.12
C ALA A 164 1.90 -23.94 -13.45
N ARG A 165 1.61 -25.04 -12.74
CA ARG A 165 0.35 -25.23 -12.02
C ARG A 165 0.13 -24.22 -10.89
N ARG A 166 1.19 -23.87 -10.15
CA ARG A 166 1.11 -22.82 -9.11
C ARG A 166 0.83 -21.45 -9.73
N ARG A 167 1.51 -21.10 -10.83
CA ARG A 167 1.28 -19.82 -11.53
C ARG A 167 -0.12 -19.73 -12.12
N SER A 168 -0.61 -20.76 -12.79
CA SER A 168 -1.97 -20.80 -13.33
C SER A 168 -3.02 -20.71 -12.23
N SER A 169 -2.83 -21.38 -11.09
CA SER A 169 -3.74 -21.26 -9.92
C SER A 169 -3.76 -19.85 -9.30
N SER A 170 -2.62 -19.16 -9.27
CA SER A 170 -2.54 -17.77 -8.78
C SER A 170 -3.19 -16.80 -9.75
N ARG A 171 -3.11 -17.07 -11.05
CA ARG A 171 -3.65 -16.22 -12.11
C ARG A 171 -5.17 -16.38 -12.26
N ASN A 172 -5.67 -17.59 -11.99
CA ASN A 172 -7.10 -17.92 -11.98
C ASN A 172 -7.77 -17.68 -10.62
N ARG A 173 -7.07 -17.08 -9.64
CA ARG A 173 -7.73 -16.42 -8.50
C ARG A 173 -8.37 -15.11 -8.97
N THR A 174 -9.32 -15.18 -9.88
CA THR A 174 -10.45 -14.24 -9.78
C THR A 174 -11.07 -14.49 -8.41
N THR A 175 -11.44 -13.43 -7.69
CA THR A 175 -12.38 -13.51 -6.58
C THR A 175 -13.58 -14.30 -7.10
N VAL A 176 -13.60 -15.61 -6.87
CA VAL A 176 -14.73 -16.46 -7.21
C VAL A 176 -15.86 -15.86 -6.40
N ALA A 177 -16.75 -15.13 -7.09
CA ALA A 177 -18.00 -14.70 -6.50
C ALA A 177 -18.57 -15.97 -5.86
N GLN A 178 -18.76 -15.97 -4.55
CA GLN A 178 -19.33 -17.11 -3.85
C GLN A 178 -20.71 -17.32 -4.47
N THR A 179 -20.79 -18.20 -5.47
CA THR A 179 -22.06 -18.58 -6.07
C THR A 179 -22.87 -19.18 -4.94
N ASN A 180 -24.03 -18.60 -4.66
CA ASN A 180 -24.91 -19.10 -3.61
C ASN A 180 -25.12 -20.60 -3.79
N PHE A 181 -24.93 -21.39 -2.72
CA PHE A 181 -25.05 -22.85 -2.79
C PHE A 181 -26.41 -23.30 -3.38
N ALA A 182 -27.48 -22.55 -3.08
CA ALA A 182 -28.82 -22.75 -3.63
C ALA A 182 -28.89 -22.64 -5.16
N ASN A 183 -28.00 -21.87 -5.79
CA ASN A 183 -27.97 -21.63 -7.24
C ASN A 183 -27.08 -22.62 -8.00
N MET A 184 -26.38 -23.52 -7.29
CA MET A 184 -25.55 -24.56 -7.90
C MET A 184 -26.39 -25.75 -8.38
N SER A 185 -25.92 -26.50 -9.38
CA SER A 185 -26.57 -27.75 -9.77
C SER A 185 -26.51 -28.79 -8.64
N LEU A 186 -27.46 -29.73 -8.57
CA LEU A 186 -27.50 -30.79 -7.54
C LEU A 186 -26.17 -31.58 -7.46
N LYS A 187 -25.49 -31.78 -8.58
CA LYS A 187 -24.19 -32.46 -8.64
C LYS A 187 -23.08 -31.61 -8.01
N GLU A 188 -23.08 -30.31 -8.26
CA GLU A 188 -22.13 -29.37 -7.67
C GLU A 188 -22.40 -29.16 -6.18
N GLN A 189 -23.66 -29.09 -5.77
CA GLN A 189 -24.07 -29.04 -4.36
C GLN A 189 -23.55 -30.26 -3.60
N ARG A 190 -23.76 -31.48 -4.11
CA ARG A 190 -23.22 -32.72 -3.51
C ARG A 190 -21.69 -32.71 -3.41
N LYS A 191 -21.00 -32.20 -4.45
CA LYS A 191 -19.54 -32.09 -4.44
C LYS A 191 -19.05 -31.07 -3.42
N ALA A 192 -19.73 -29.93 -3.32
CA ALA A 192 -19.43 -28.89 -2.36
C ALA A 192 -19.70 -29.35 -0.92
N MET A 193 -20.78 -30.11 -0.68
CA MET A 193 -21.08 -30.75 0.61
C MET A 193 -20.00 -31.72 1.04
N ARG A 194 -19.63 -32.68 0.19
CA ARG A 194 -18.52 -33.62 0.50
C ARG A 194 -17.22 -32.89 0.82
N LYS A 195 -16.95 -31.80 0.10
CA LYS A 195 -15.78 -30.96 0.35
C LYS A 195 -15.87 -30.22 1.70
N ALA A 196 -17.07 -29.79 2.09
CA ALA A 196 -17.30 -29.15 3.37
C ALA A 196 -17.23 -30.16 4.53
N GLU A 197 -17.80 -31.35 4.39
CA GLU A 197 -17.72 -32.47 5.36
C GLU A 197 -16.26 -32.90 5.59
N THR A 198 -15.49 -33.10 4.52
CA THR A 198 -14.05 -33.43 4.63
C THR A 198 -13.28 -32.32 5.35
N LYS A 199 -13.55 -31.05 5.02
CA LYS A 199 -12.94 -29.91 5.71
C LYS A 199 -13.38 -29.81 7.17
N ALA A 200 -14.63 -30.13 7.48
CA ALA A 200 -15.14 -30.14 8.86
C ALA A 200 -14.44 -31.21 9.69
N SER A 201 -14.29 -32.42 9.15
CA SER A 201 -13.54 -33.50 9.80
C SER A 201 -12.05 -33.18 9.97
N GLU A 202 -11.43 -32.50 9.01
CA GLU A 202 -10.04 -32.02 9.17
C GLU A 202 -9.92 -30.99 10.30
N ASN A 203 -10.87 -30.05 10.40
CA ASN A 203 -10.89 -29.03 11.44
C ASN A 203 -11.15 -29.63 12.82
N SER A 204 -12.12 -30.54 12.95
CA SER A 204 -12.43 -31.23 14.22
C SER A 204 -11.22 -32.01 14.70
N ALA A 205 -10.59 -32.81 13.82
CA ALA A 205 -9.41 -33.60 14.13
C ALA A 205 -8.23 -32.72 14.54
N PHE A 206 -8.05 -31.55 13.92
CA PHE A 206 -7.02 -30.58 14.31
C PHE A 206 -7.24 -30.05 15.73
N VAL A 207 -8.47 -29.65 16.05
CA VAL A 207 -8.85 -29.10 17.36
C VAL A 207 -8.70 -30.16 18.46
N VAL A 208 -9.26 -31.35 18.24
CA VAL A 208 -9.17 -32.49 19.17
C VAL A 208 -7.72 -32.91 19.40
N ARG A 209 -6.90 -32.98 18.35
CA ARG A 209 -5.47 -33.32 18.46
C ARG A 209 -4.71 -32.34 19.34
N ASN A 210 -4.94 -31.04 19.16
CA ASN A 210 -4.27 -30.02 19.96
C ASN A 210 -4.69 -30.11 21.43
N TYR A 211 -5.97 -30.40 21.69
CA TYR A 211 -6.47 -30.60 23.05
C TYR A 211 -5.91 -31.86 23.71
N LEU A 212 -5.95 -33.02 23.05
CA LEU A 212 -5.34 -34.25 23.55
C LEU A 212 -3.85 -34.05 23.87
N LYS A 213 -3.15 -33.30 23.02
CA LYS A 213 -1.76 -32.97 23.29
C LYS A 213 -1.56 -32.06 24.51
N LYS A 214 -2.46 -31.09 24.74
CA LYS A 214 -2.45 -30.30 25.98
C LYS A 214 -2.59 -31.23 27.20
N LEU A 215 -3.52 -32.18 27.16
CA LEU A 215 -3.67 -33.19 28.22
C LEU A 215 -2.41 -34.06 28.41
N GLN A 216 -1.69 -34.38 27.34
CA GLN A 216 -0.42 -35.10 27.40
C GLN A 216 0.67 -34.27 28.10
N LEU A 217 0.80 -33.00 27.73
CA LEU A 217 1.78 -32.08 28.32
C LEU A 217 1.50 -31.82 29.81
N GLU A 218 0.23 -31.79 30.20
CA GLU A 218 -0.21 -31.70 31.60
C GLU A 218 -0.05 -33.01 32.39
N GLY A 219 0.36 -34.11 31.73
CA GLY A 219 0.50 -35.42 32.34
C GLY A 219 -0.81 -36.12 32.69
N LYS A 220 -1.96 -35.61 32.20
CA LYS A 220 -3.30 -36.18 32.45
C LYS A 220 -3.56 -37.43 31.62
N ILE A 221 -2.98 -37.52 30.43
CA ILE A 221 -3.04 -38.72 29.60
C ILE A 221 -1.64 -39.18 29.20
N PRO A 222 -1.39 -40.49 29.11
CA PRO A 222 -0.09 -41.03 28.74
C PRO A 222 0.26 -40.70 27.28
N ASN A 223 1.55 -40.59 26.98
CA ASN A 223 2.03 -40.42 25.61
C ASN A 223 1.61 -41.65 24.77
N PRO A 224 0.92 -41.46 23.63
CA PRO A 224 0.31 -42.53 22.85
C PRO A 224 1.35 -43.53 22.33
N TYR A 225 2.57 -43.08 22.03
CA TYR A 225 3.61 -43.97 21.54
C TYR A 225 4.18 -44.90 22.63
N LYS A 226 3.99 -44.57 23.92
CA LYS A 226 4.44 -45.38 25.06
C LYS A 226 3.43 -46.47 25.45
N LEU A 227 2.28 -46.53 24.77
CA LEU A 227 1.22 -47.48 25.11
C LEU A 227 1.52 -48.87 24.52
N PRO A 228 1.33 -49.95 25.30
CA PRO A 228 1.80 -51.30 24.94
C PRO A 228 1.08 -51.91 23.74
N TYR A 229 -0.13 -51.45 23.42
CA TYR A 229 -0.95 -51.94 22.32
C TYR A 229 -0.75 -51.15 21.02
N VAL A 230 0.06 -50.09 21.01
CA VAL A 230 0.40 -49.35 19.79
C VAL A 230 1.46 -50.13 19.01
N PRO A 231 1.23 -50.44 17.72
CA PRO A 231 2.16 -51.24 16.92
C PRO A 231 3.59 -50.71 16.96
N VAL A 232 4.56 -51.62 17.17
CA VAL A 232 6.00 -51.29 17.27
C VAL A 232 6.51 -50.52 16.04
N SER A 233 5.90 -50.72 14.86
CA SER A 233 6.20 -49.95 13.64
C SER A 233 5.94 -48.44 13.79
N LEU A 234 4.91 -48.05 14.54
CA LEU A 234 4.60 -46.66 14.88
C LEU A 234 5.44 -46.18 16.07
N SER A 235 5.72 -47.07 17.03
CA SER A 235 6.51 -46.79 18.24
C SER A 235 8.00 -46.58 17.92
N ARG A 236 8.55 -47.13 16.83
CA ARG A 236 9.95 -46.89 16.40
C ARG A 236 10.25 -45.42 16.09
N LEU A 237 9.22 -44.59 15.85
CA LEU A 237 9.37 -43.14 15.70
C LEU A 237 9.73 -42.43 17.03
N LEU A 238 9.60 -43.10 18.19
CA LEU A 238 9.97 -42.57 19.52
C LEU A 238 11.45 -42.22 19.66
N ILE A 239 12.34 -42.95 18.96
CA ILE A 239 13.79 -42.85 19.16
C ILE A 239 14.32 -41.46 18.75
N ASP A 240 13.63 -40.80 17.82
CA ASP A 240 13.99 -39.46 17.32
C ASP A 240 13.08 -38.33 17.84
N MET A 241 12.12 -38.62 18.72
CA MET A 241 11.21 -37.59 19.23
C MET A 241 11.83 -36.84 20.41
N PRO A 242 11.77 -35.49 20.41
CA PRO A 242 12.11 -34.68 21.58
C PRO A 242 11.36 -35.13 22.83
N ARG A 243 11.92 -34.84 24.01
CA ARG A 243 11.25 -35.05 25.31
C ARG A 243 9.86 -34.39 25.31
N ASP A 244 8.95 -34.95 26.10
CA ASP A 244 7.51 -34.60 26.08
C ASP A 244 7.27 -33.08 26.26
N ASP A 245 8.12 -32.40 27.03
CA ASP A 245 8.15 -30.95 27.30
C ASP A 245 8.56 -30.06 26.10
N VAL A 246 9.21 -30.63 25.07
CA VAL A 246 9.75 -29.89 23.91
C VAL A 246 8.94 -30.12 22.63
N LEU A 247 7.95 -31.03 22.66
CA LEU A 247 7.19 -31.40 21.46
C LEU A 247 6.22 -30.28 21.01
N ILE A 248 6.43 -29.73 19.81
CA ILE A 248 5.58 -28.69 19.18
C ILE A 248 4.12 -29.16 18.98
N PRO A 249 3.09 -28.37 19.34
CA PRO A 249 1.67 -28.70 19.09
C PRO A 249 1.41 -29.19 17.66
N GLY A 250 0.70 -30.32 17.50
CA GLY A 250 0.36 -30.91 16.19
C GLY A 250 1.32 -31.99 15.65
N SER A 251 2.42 -32.31 16.34
CA SER A 251 3.42 -33.31 15.91
C SER A 251 2.93 -34.77 15.86
N THR A 252 1.89 -35.14 16.62
CA THR A 252 1.38 -36.52 16.69
C THR A 252 0.47 -36.81 15.49
N LYS A 253 0.74 -37.89 14.73
CA LYS A 253 -0.09 -38.28 13.58
C LYS A 253 -1.47 -38.77 14.06
N SER A 254 -2.56 -38.48 13.33
CA SER A 254 -3.92 -38.96 13.65
C SER A 254 -3.97 -40.47 13.82
N VAL A 255 -3.36 -41.21 12.89
CA VAL A 255 -3.31 -42.68 12.90
C VAL A 255 -2.77 -43.25 14.21
N VAL A 256 -1.85 -42.54 14.87
CA VAL A 256 -1.30 -42.97 16.16
C VAL A 256 -2.30 -42.72 17.28
N LEU A 257 -3.02 -41.60 17.25
CA LEU A 257 -4.05 -41.27 18.23
C LEU A 257 -5.22 -42.26 18.13
N ASP A 258 -5.64 -42.60 16.91
CA ASP A 258 -6.74 -43.53 16.66
C ASP A 258 -6.40 -44.96 17.11
N ALA A 259 -5.13 -45.34 17.09
CA ALA A 259 -4.66 -46.64 17.59
C ALA A 259 -4.38 -46.65 19.10
N ALA A 260 -4.07 -45.50 19.68
CA ALA A 260 -3.64 -45.35 21.07
C ALA A 260 -4.79 -45.09 22.04
N TYR A 261 -5.85 -44.44 21.57
CA TYR A 261 -6.98 -44.04 22.39
C TYR A 261 -8.27 -44.62 21.84
N ASP A 262 -9.20 -44.91 22.74
CA ASP A 262 -10.52 -45.39 22.37
C ASP A 262 -11.28 -44.30 21.60
N SER A 263 -11.67 -44.62 20.36
CA SER A 263 -12.44 -43.71 19.51
C SER A 263 -13.80 -43.37 20.11
N GLU A 264 -14.44 -44.31 20.82
CA GLU A 264 -15.74 -44.06 21.45
C GLU A 264 -15.60 -43.05 22.58
N TYR A 265 -14.53 -43.14 23.37
CA TYR A 265 -14.21 -42.17 24.42
C TYR A 265 -13.90 -40.77 23.83
N ILE A 266 -13.13 -40.71 22.74
CA ILE A 266 -12.83 -39.45 22.07
C ILE A 266 -14.12 -38.79 21.55
N GLU A 267 -14.99 -39.57 20.91
CA GLU A 267 -16.24 -39.07 20.33
C GLU A 267 -17.26 -38.64 21.38
N SER A 268 -17.43 -39.44 22.44
CA SER A 268 -18.48 -39.22 23.45
C SER A 268 -18.08 -38.26 24.57
N ILE A 269 -16.80 -38.17 24.92
CA ILE A 269 -16.33 -37.38 26.07
C ILE A 269 -15.42 -36.23 25.61
N ILE A 270 -14.33 -36.52 24.88
CA ILE A 270 -13.35 -35.47 24.56
C ILE A 270 -13.94 -34.40 23.63
N LYS A 271 -14.65 -34.81 22.57
CA LYS A 271 -15.22 -33.87 21.60
C LYS A 271 -16.22 -32.88 22.24
N PRO A 272 -17.23 -33.32 23.03
CA PRO A 272 -18.09 -32.41 23.77
C PRO A 272 -17.35 -31.52 24.78
N GLU A 273 -16.38 -32.07 25.52
CA GLU A 273 -15.58 -31.29 26.48
C GLU A 273 -14.85 -30.14 25.79
N VAL A 274 -14.22 -30.41 24.66
CA VAL A 274 -13.48 -29.42 23.87
C VAL A 274 -14.40 -28.31 23.37
N GLU A 275 -15.57 -28.68 22.85
CA GLU A 275 -16.57 -27.71 22.41
C GLU A 275 -17.07 -26.85 23.57
N PHE A 276 -17.35 -27.46 24.72
CA PHE A 276 -17.77 -26.74 25.92
C PHE A 276 -16.70 -25.74 26.37
N LYS A 277 -15.43 -26.16 26.47
CA LYS A 277 -14.33 -25.29 26.91
C LYS A 277 -14.11 -24.11 25.98
N ILE A 278 -14.12 -24.35 24.67
CA ILE A 278 -13.99 -23.27 23.67
C ILE A 278 -15.15 -22.27 23.83
N ASN A 279 -16.38 -22.76 23.93
CA ASN A 279 -17.55 -21.92 24.09
C ASN A 279 -17.54 -21.15 25.42
N HIS A 280 -17.17 -21.81 26.51
CA HIS A 280 -17.12 -21.20 27.83
C HIS A 280 -16.08 -20.07 27.90
N LEU A 281 -14.85 -20.31 27.44
CA LEU A 281 -13.77 -19.34 27.56
C LEU A 281 -13.83 -18.23 26.51
N HIS A 282 -14.02 -18.57 25.23
CA HIS A 282 -13.89 -17.61 24.14
C HIS A 282 -15.19 -16.86 23.84
N HIS A 283 -16.34 -17.52 23.98
CA HIS A 283 -17.63 -16.93 23.64
C HIS A 283 -18.34 -16.40 24.88
N MET A 284 -18.60 -17.27 25.87
CA MET A 284 -19.24 -16.90 27.13
C MET A 284 -18.40 -15.87 27.91
N GLY A 285 -17.12 -16.15 28.11
CA GLY A 285 -16.19 -15.23 28.77
C GLY A 285 -16.05 -13.88 28.07
N GLN A 286 -16.19 -13.82 26.74
CA GLN A 286 -16.20 -12.54 26.02
C GLN A 286 -17.50 -11.77 26.27
N ILE A 287 -18.65 -12.44 26.32
CA ILE A 287 -19.94 -11.80 26.62
C ILE A 287 -19.92 -11.25 28.05
N GLU A 288 -19.46 -12.03 29.03
CA GLU A 288 -19.32 -11.59 30.42
C GLU A 288 -18.44 -10.35 30.56
N ARG A 289 -17.29 -10.32 29.87
CA ARG A 289 -16.41 -9.15 29.87
C ARG A 289 -17.10 -7.93 29.28
N ASN A 290 -17.77 -8.08 28.13
CA ASN A 290 -18.49 -6.97 27.49
C ASN A 290 -19.59 -6.41 28.40
N ILE A 291 -20.28 -7.27 29.16
CA ILE A 291 -21.32 -6.84 30.10
C ILE A 291 -20.70 -6.11 31.30
N LYS A 292 -19.58 -6.60 31.84
CA LYS A 292 -18.84 -5.93 32.93
C LYS A 292 -18.29 -4.56 32.53
N ASP A 293 -17.79 -4.42 31.30
CA ASP A 293 -17.22 -3.17 30.79
C ASP A 293 -18.30 -2.10 30.47
N GLY A 294 -19.55 -2.52 30.32
CA GLY A 294 -20.68 -1.65 30.01
C GLY A 294 -20.83 -1.32 28.51
N PRO A 295 -21.77 -0.42 28.16
CA PRO A 295 -21.98 -0.02 26.76
C PRO A 295 -20.73 0.65 26.19
N TYR A 296 -20.50 0.44 24.89
CA TYR A 296 -19.36 1.05 24.21
C TYR A 296 -19.49 2.58 24.22
N LYS A 297 -18.51 3.26 24.83
CA LYS A 297 -18.48 4.72 24.91
C LYS A 297 -18.02 5.33 23.59
N VAL A 298 -18.92 6.01 22.90
CA VAL A 298 -18.62 6.76 21.68
C VAL A 298 -17.79 7.99 22.05
N LYS A 299 -16.55 8.04 21.56
CA LYS A 299 -15.61 9.13 21.85
C LYS A 299 -15.19 9.81 20.57
N ILE A 300 -15.12 11.13 20.61
CA ILE A 300 -14.46 11.93 19.58
C ILE A 300 -12.95 11.73 19.72
N ARG A 301 -12.28 11.41 18.61
CA ARG A 301 -10.83 11.36 18.53
C ARG A 301 -10.35 12.34 17.47
N ASN A 302 -9.07 12.71 17.58
CA ASN A 302 -8.39 13.51 16.59
C ASN A 302 -7.36 12.67 15.82
N THR A 303 -7.11 13.07 14.58
CA THR A 303 -5.96 12.63 13.80
C THR A 303 -5.13 13.85 13.43
N ASN A 304 -3.82 13.75 13.64
CA ASN A 304 -2.86 14.78 13.21
C ASN A 304 -2.19 14.35 11.89
N ALA A 305 -2.95 13.66 11.03
CA ALA A 305 -2.45 13.25 9.73
C ALA A 305 -2.46 14.48 8.81
N GLY A 306 -1.28 15.05 8.56
CA GLY A 306 -1.12 16.26 7.73
C GLY A 306 -0.96 17.54 8.55
N VAL A 307 -1.35 18.68 7.96
CA VAL A 307 -1.14 20.03 8.54
C VAL A 307 -2.34 20.48 9.40
N MET A 308 -3.46 19.74 9.40
CA MET A 308 -4.62 19.98 10.27
C MET A 308 -4.89 18.84 11.24
N THR A 309 -5.53 19.18 12.35
CA THR A 309 -6.13 18.22 13.28
C THR A 309 -7.57 17.92 12.86
N ALA A 310 -7.83 16.75 12.30
CA ALA A 310 -9.17 16.34 11.90
C ALA A 310 -9.83 15.50 13.01
N HIS A 311 -11.01 15.93 13.45
CA HIS A 311 -11.80 15.23 14.47
C HIS A 311 -12.81 14.27 13.85
N PHE A 312 -12.97 13.10 14.47
CA PHE A 312 -13.91 12.07 14.01
C PHE A 312 -14.42 11.22 15.18
N LEU A 313 -15.54 10.54 14.97
CA LEU A 313 -16.14 9.65 15.97
C LEU A 313 -15.53 8.26 15.88
N ARG A 314 -15.01 7.75 17.00
CA ARG A 314 -14.52 6.38 17.09
C ARG A 314 -15.64 5.44 17.54
N LEU A 315 -16.11 4.63 16.60
CA LEU A 315 -17.14 3.61 16.78
C LEU A 315 -16.50 2.20 16.79
N PRO A 316 -17.22 1.17 17.29
CA PRO A 316 -16.70 -0.20 17.32
C PRO A 316 -16.66 -0.83 15.91
N PHE A 317 -17.38 -0.26 14.95
CA PHE A 317 -17.34 -0.65 13.54
C PHE A 317 -16.60 0.40 12.71
N ASN A 318 -15.96 -0.05 11.62
CA ASN A 318 -15.19 0.82 10.75
C ASN A 318 -16.11 1.66 9.86
N ARG A 319 -15.86 2.97 9.77
CA ARG A 319 -16.57 3.89 8.85
C ARG A 319 -15.62 4.30 7.73
N GLU A 320 -15.38 3.37 6.81
CA GLU A 320 -14.44 3.56 5.70
C GLU A 320 -14.78 4.78 4.85
N SER A 321 -16.07 5.07 4.64
CA SER A 321 -16.52 6.25 3.88
C SER A 321 -16.09 7.56 4.51
N GLN A 322 -16.33 7.75 5.82
CA GLN A 322 -15.92 8.97 6.54
C GLN A 322 -14.40 9.10 6.63
N MET A 323 -13.69 8.01 6.93
CA MET A 323 -12.23 8.02 6.98
C MET A 323 -11.62 8.33 5.62
N ARG A 324 -12.24 7.85 4.53
CA ARG A 324 -11.86 8.19 3.17
C ARG A 324 -12.10 9.66 2.85
N GLU A 325 -13.23 10.22 3.27
CA GLU A 325 -13.50 11.66 3.10
C GLU A 325 -12.45 12.50 3.83
N ILE A 326 -12.18 12.19 5.10
CA ILE A 326 -11.13 12.88 5.89
C ILE A 326 -9.77 12.77 5.20
N ALA A 327 -9.40 11.59 4.70
CA ALA A 327 -8.14 11.39 3.99
C ALA A 327 -8.05 12.22 2.69
N LEU A 328 -9.16 12.31 1.94
CA LEU A 328 -9.24 13.14 0.74
C LEU A 328 -9.14 14.62 1.08
N ASP A 329 -9.79 15.06 2.15
CA ASP A 329 -9.75 16.46 2.60
C ASP A 329 -8.37 16.84 3.13
N ILE A 330 -7.68 15.96 3.87
CA ILE A 330 -6.27 16.14 4.22
C ILE A 330 -5.41 16.30 2.97
N LYS A 331 -5.61 15.45 1.96
CA LYS A 331 -4.85 15.54 0.70
C LYS A 331 -5.13 16.86 -0.03
N ARG A 332 -6.38 17.32 -0.05
CA ARG A 332 -6.79 18.60 -0.65
C ARG A 332 -6.22 19.79 0.12
N LEU A 333 -6.27 19.77 1.45
CA LEU A 333 -5.66 20.81 2.29
C LEU A 333 -4.15 20.88 2.07
N MET A 334 -3.45 19.73 2.05
CA MET A 334 -2.01 19.70 1.77
C MET A 334 -1.68 20.40 0.45
N ARG A 335 -2.53 20.21 -0.57
CA ARG A 335 -2.41 20.92 -1.85
C ARG A 335 -2.69 22.42 -1.69
N ALA A 336 -3.75 22.81 -1.00
CA ALA A 336 -4.10 24.22 -0.77
C ALA A 336 -2.98 24.96 -0.01
N VAL A 337 -2.41 24.35 1.04
CA VAL A 337 -1.26 24.88 1.79
C VAL A 337 -0.03 25.03 0.90
N ARG A 338 0.23 24.06 -0.01
CA ARG A 338 1.33 24.18 -0.99
C ARG A 338 1.11 25.34 -1.96
N LYS A 339 -0.11 25.52 -2.48
CA LYS A 339 -0.47 26.68 -3.32
C LYS A 339 -0.22 27.98 -2.56
N GLN A 340 -0.72 28.08 -1.31
CA GLN A 340 -0.54 29.25 -0.45
C GLN A 340 0.94 29.54 -0.19
N PHE A 341 1.73 28.51 0.08
CA PHE A 341 3.17 28.63 0.28
C PHE A 341 3.89 29.15 -0.97
N VAL A 342 3.59 28.59 -2.15
CA VAL A 342 4.19 29.02 -3.42
C VAL A 342 3.73 30.42 -3.81
N TRP A 343 2.44 30.74 -3.63
CA TRP A 343 1.89 32.06 -3.93
C TRP A 343 2.55 33.16 -3.11
N ASN A 344 2.73 32.93 -1.80
CA ASN A 344 3.33 33.90 -0.87
C ASN A 344 4.87 33.82 -0.83
N LEU A 345 5.49 33.10 -1.76
CA LEU A 345 6.92 32.90 -1.75
C LEU A 345 7.66 34.17 -2.19
N GLN A 346 8.59 34.64 -1.36
CA GLN A 346 9.47 35.77 -1.66
C GLN A 346 10.87 35.25 -1.99
N PRO A 347 11.30 35.22 -3.27
CA PRO A 347 12.60 34.66 -3.69
C PRO A 347 13.78 35.40 -3.07
N SER A 348 13.59 36.69 -2.72
CA SER A 348 14.58 37.55 -2.07
C SER A 348 14.98 37.10 -0.66
N LYS A 349 14.14 36.30 0.03
CA LYS A 349 14.35 35.91 1.44
C LYS A 349 15.03 34.55 1.65
N GLY A 350 15.52 33.90 0.60
CA GLY A 350 16.32 32.67 0.75
C GLY A 350 15.59 31.49 1.40
N MET A 351 14.25 31.42 1.27
CA MET A 351 13.46 30.35 1.87
C MET A 351 13.73 28.99 1.20
N SER A 352 13.94 27.95 2.01
CA SER A 352 14.03 26.57 1.52
C SER A 352 12.66 26.12 1.01
N VAL A 353 12.51 26.00 -0.31
CA VAL A 353 11.26 25.57 -0.95
C VAL A 353 11.24 24.06 -1.09
N PRO A 354 10.25 23.35 -0.51
CA PRO A 354 10.13 21.90 -0.67
C PRO A 354 9.70 21.49 -2.08
N GLU A 355 9.07 22.39 -2.84
CA GLU A 355 8.59 22.11 -4.19
C GLU A 355 9.69 22.27 -5.25
N LYS A 356 9.64 21.44 -6.30
CA LYS A 356 10.63 21.46 -7.36
C LYS A 356 10.50 22.75 -8.18
N ARG A 357 11.59 23.51 -8.24
CA ARG A 357 11.67 24.74 -9.06
C ARG A 357 11.77 24.41 -10.55
N HIS A 358 10.97 25.10 -11.35
CA HIS A 358 10.94 25.05 -12.81
C HIS A 358 11.05 26.48 -13.35
N GLY A 359 12.26 26.93 -13.66
CA GLY A 359 12.52 28.33 -14.04
C GLY A 359 12.24 29.28 -12.87
N GLN A 360 11.26 30.17 -13.03
CA GLN A 360 10.77 31.09 -11.98
C GLN A 360 9.52 30.56 -11.25
N GLY A 361 8.96 29.43 -11.69
CA GLY A 361 7.80 28.79 -11.07
C GLY A 361 8.15 27.54 -10.28
N TYR A 362 7.13 26.96 -9.65
CA TYR A 362 7.21 25.77 -8.82
C TYR A 362 6.16 24.75 -9.26
N GLY A 363 6.52 23.47 -9.28
CA GLY A 363 5.58 22.40 -9.65
C GLY A 363 4.61 22.10 -8.51
N VAL A 364 3.33 22.45 -8.70
CA VAL A 364 2.25 22.13 -7.76
C VAL A 364 1.19 21.38 -8.55
N ARG A 365 1.14 20.06 -8.36
CA ARG A 365 0.18 19.20 -9.08
C ARG A 365 -1.27 19.59 -8.78
N ASP A 366 -2.11 19.55 -9.80
CA ASP A 366 -3.49 20.03 -9.81
C ASP A 366 -3.60 21.56 -9.52
N SER A 367 -2.56 22.38 -9.69
CA SER A 367 -2.68 23.85 -9.62
C SER A 367 -3.47 24.47 -10.79
N GLY A 368 -3.72 23.71 -11.85
CA GLY A 368 -4.31 24.19 -13.11
C GLY A 368 -3.27 24.77 -14.09
N GLY A 369 -1.98 24.50 -13.87
CA GLY A 369 -0.89 25.01 -14.71
C GLY A 369 -0.73 24.26 -16.04
N PHE A 370 0.20 24.75 -16.87
CA PHE A 370 0.58 24.10 -18.12
C PHE A 370 1.64 23.01 -17.85
N SER A 371 1.49 21.83 -18.45
CA SER A 371 2.36 20.62 -18.32
C SER A 371 1.97 19.60 -17.25
N ALA A 372 2.50 18.38 -17.39
CA ALA A 372 2.28 17.24 -16.48
C ALA A 372 2.76 17.46 -15.04
N ALA A 373 3.60 18.47 -14.81
CA ALA A 373 4.06 18.88 -13.48
C ALA A 373 3.26 20.05 -12.89
N GLU A 374 2.38 20.69 -13.68
CA GLU A 374 1.58 21.88 -13.38
C GLU A 374 2.34 22.98 -12.62
N ILE A 375 2.80 23.99 -13.36
CA ILE A 375 3.68 25.03 -12.82
C ILE A 375 2.85 26.22 -12.29
N MET A 376 3.13 26.64 -11.06
CA MET A 376 2.58 27.82 -10.42
C MET A 376 3.69 28.83 -10.11
N PHE A 377 3.48 30.11 -10.43
CA PHE A 377 4.41 31.18 -10.13
C PHE A 377 4.04 31.90 -8.82
N PRO A 378 5.02 32.43 -8.06
CA PRO A 378 4.75 33.26 -6.89
C PRO A 378 4.03 34.57 -7.26
N ARG A 379 3.35 35.17 -6.29
CA ARG A 379 2.70 36.49 -6.46
C ARG A 379 3.67 37.57 -6.91
N GLU A 380 4.88 37.60 -6.34
CA GLU A 380 5.93 38.57 -6.66
C GLU A 380 6.31 38.54 -8.16
N TYR A 381 6.24 37.37 -8.80
CA TYR A 381 6.48 37.26 -10.25
C TYR A 381 5.42 38.03 -11.05
N TYR A 382 4.15 37.91 -10.68
CA TYR A 382 3.06 38.62 -11.35
C TYR A 382 3.05 40.11 -11.01
N GLU A 383 3.37 40.50 -9.78
CA GLU A 383 3.53 41.91 -9.40
C GLU A 383 4.62 42.58 -10.24
N LYS A 384 5.74 41.88 -10.46
CA LYS A 384 6.80 42.37 -11.33
C LYS A 384 6.34 42.50 -12.79
N LEU A 385 5.60 41.52 -13.30
CA LEU A 385 5.07 41.55 -14.67
C LEU A 385 4.13 42.75 -14.86
N VAL A 386 3.21 42.97 -13.89
CA VAL A 386 2.32 44.13 -13.86
C VAL A 386 3.10 45.44 -13.82
N SER A 387 4.19 45.52 -13.04
CA SER A 387 5.04 46.72 -13.02
C SER A 387 5.80 46.97 -14.31
N ASP A 388 6.33 45.91 -14.92
CA ASP A 388 7.09 45.99 -16.17
C ASP A 388 6.16 46.41 -17.33
N GLU A 389 4.93 45.90 -17.36
CA GLU A 389 3.93 46.22 -18.38
C GLU A 389 3.40 47.66 -18.22
N ALA A 390 3.18 48.14 -16.99
CA ALA A 390 2.73 49.52 -16.75
C ALA A 390 3.82 50.53 -17.12
N TYR A 391 5.08 50.17 -16.87
CA TYR A 391 6.23 50.96 -17.30
C TYR A 391 6.37 50.97 -18.83
N TRP A 392 6.11 49.83 -19.49
CA TRP A 392 6.12 49.75 -20.95
C TRP A 392 5.01 50.59 -21.60
N GLU A 393 3.77 50.55 -21.08
CA GLU A 393 2.69 51.41 -21.57
C GLU A 393 3.04 52.90 -21.44
N MET A 394 3.64 53.28 -20.31
CA MET A 394 4.13 54.64 -20.10
C MET A 394 5.18 55.04 -21.15
N LEU A 395 6.15 54.16 -21.44
CA LEU A 395 7.17 54.40 -22.46
C LEU A 395 6.57 54.52 -23.86
N MET A 396 5.60 53.67 -24.21
CA MET A 396 4.91 53.73 -25.49
C MET A 396 4.14 55.04 -25.66
N GLU A 397 3.48 55.52 -24.61
CA GLU A 397 2.81 56.82 -24.63
C GLU A 397 3.79 58.00 -24.78
N ILE A 398 4.96 57.91 -24.15
CA ILE A 398 6.04 58.89 -24.33
C ILE A 398 6.52 58.91 -25.79
N GLU A 399 6.75 57.75 -26.41
CA GLU A 399 7.15 57.68 -27.81
C GLU A 399 6.07 58.21 -28.77
N GLN A 400 4.79 57.90 -28.51
CA GLN A 400 3.68 58.45 -29.27
C GLN A 400 3.62 59.97 -29.18
N LEU A 401 3.79 60.54 -27.98
CA LEU A 401 3.80 61.98 -27.77
C LEU A 401 5.02 62.64 -28.42
N ARG A 402 6.20 62.00 -28.38
CA ARG A 402 7.39 62.43 -29.13
C ARG A 402 7.14 62.48 -30.63
N SER A 403 6.44 61.50 -31.19
CA SER A 403 6.15 61.49 -32.63
C SER A 403 5.25 62.65 -33.08
N ILE A 404 4.43 63.19 -32.18
CA ILE A 404 3.47 64.28 -32.46
C ILE A 404 4.07 65.67 -32.14
N ARG A 405 4.85 65.78 -31.06
CA ARG A 405 5.31 67.08 -30.50
C ARG A 405 6.83 67.29 -30.54
N GLY A 406 7.60 66.32 -31.02
CA GLY A 406 9.07 66.36 -31.03
C GLY A 406 9.67 66.05 -29.65
N ASP A 407 11.00 66.18 -29.53
CA ASP A 407 11.74 65.78 -28.32
C ASP A 407 11.47 66.66 -27.07
N SER A 408 10.81 67.81 -27.23
CA SER A 408 10.47 68.75 -26.14
C SER A 408 9.45 68.20 -25.13
N VAL A 409 8.81 67.06 -25.42
CA VAL A 409 7.86 66.39 -24.51
C VAL A 409 8.52 65.94 -23.20
N LEU A 410 9.81 65.60 -23.22
CA LEU A 410 10.54 65.18 -22.02
C LEU A 410 10.90 66.32 -21.06
N GLU A 411 10.75 67.57 -21.49
CA GLU A 411 11.05 68.74 -20.69
C GLU A 411 9.80 69.30 -19.98
N ASP A 412 8.60 68.86 -20.38
CA ASP A 412 7.32 69.26 -19.80
C ASP A 412 6.96 68.39 -18.59
N LEU A 413 7.26 68.90 -17.39
CA LEU A 413 6.94 68.29 -16.10
C LEU A 413 5.44 67.95 -15.95
N GLY A 414 4.54 68.75 -16.53
CA GLY A 414 3.09 68.52 -16.42
C GLY A 414 2.61 67.29 -17.18
N ILE A 415 3.25 66.98 -18.31
CA ILE A 415 2.97 65.77 -19.10
C ILE A 415 3.51 64.53 -18.37
N ILE A 416 4.73 64.61 -17.83
CA ILE A 416 5.36 63.51 -17.09
C ILE A 416 4.54 63.15 -15.84
N GLU A 417 4.10 64.14 -15.06
CA GLU A 417 3.25 63.88 -13.88
C GLU A 417 1.93 63.21 -14.26
N ARG A 418 1.30 63.61 -15.37
CA ARG A 418 0.05 63.01 -15.85
C ARG A 418 0.25 61.56 -16.27
N LEU A 419 1.35 61.25 -16.96
CA LEU A 419 1.71 59.89 -17.36
C LEU A 419 2.00 59.02 -16.14
N HIS A 420 2.73 59.53 -15.15
CA HIS A 420 2.96 58.83 -13.88
C HIS A 420 1.66 58.53 -13.12
N ARG A 421 0.72 59.48 -13.07
CA ARG A 421 -0.60 59.25 -12.44
C ARG A 421 -1.39 58.17 -13.18
N LYS A 422 -1.33 58.15 -14.51
CA LYS A 422 -2.00 57.14 -15.33
C LYS A 422 -1.37 55.76 -15.14
N ALA A 423 -0.04 55.67 -15.17
CA ALA A 423 0.69 54.43 -14.89
C ALA A 423 0.38 53.88 -13.50
N ASN A 424 0.31 54.75 -12.47
CA ASN A 424 -0.09 54.35 -11.13
C ASN A 424 -1.55 53.86 -11.05
N ALA A 425 -2.45 54.42 -11.85
CA ALA A 425 -3.83 53.95 -11.95
C ALA A 425 -3.91 52.56 -12.62
N SER A 426 -3.21 52.35 -13.75
CA SER A 426 -3.11 51.03 -14.40
C SER A 426 -2.49 49.98 -13.48
N LEU A 427 -1.43 50.34 -12.75
CA LEU A 427 -0.81 49.49 -11.73
C LEU A 427 -1.81 49.04 -10.66
N ALA A 428 -2.64 49.96 -10.15
CA ALA A 428 -3.63 49.63 -9.13
C ALA A 428 -4.71 48.70 -9.69
N GLU A 429 -5.20 48.95 -10.91
CA GLU A 429 -6.18 48.12 -11.61
C GLU A 429 -5.65 46.71 -11.86
N TRP A 430 -4.43 46.58 -12.38
CA TRP A 430 -3.83 45.28 -12.72
C TRP A 430 -3.38 44.48 -11.50
N ASN A 431 -3.18 45.12 -10.35
CA ASN A 431 -2.93 44.43 -9.09
C ASN A 431 -4.21 43.86 -8.45
N GLN A 432 -5.40 44.35 -8.80
CA GLN A 432 -6.66 43.89 -8.19
C GLN A 432 -6.89 42.38 -8.36
N PRO A 433 -6.70 41.77 -9.55
CA PRO A 433 -6.79 40.31 -9.71
C PRO A 433 -5.84 39.53 -8.81
N LEU A 434 -4.66 40.07 -8.49
CA LEU A 434 -3.70 39.43 -7.59
C LEU A 434 -4.18 39.45 -6.14
N VAL A 435 -4.87 40.51 -5.73
CA VAL A 435 -5.50 40.61 -4.40
C VAL A 435 -6.65 39.60 -4.29
N GLU A 436 -7.50 39.51 -5.30
CA GLU A 436 -8.60 38.54 -5.36
C GLU A 436 -8.09 37.10 -5.34
N ALA A 437 -7.06 36.77 -6.12
CA ALA A 437 -6.42 35.46 -6.11
C ALA A 437 -5.81 35.12 -4.75
N THR A 438 -5.19 36.10 -4.07
CA THR A 438 -4.64 35.91 -2.72
C THR A 438 -5.75 35.55 -1.73
N LYS A 439 -6.89 36.23 -1.81
CA LYS A 439 -8.05 35.95 -0.96
C LYS A 439 -8.59 34.53 -1.24
N ALA A 440 -8.76 34.16 -2.51
CA ALA A 440 -9.26 32.84 -2.89
C ALA A 440 -8.36 31.70 -2.38
N VAL A 441 -7.03 31.84 -2.47
CA VAL A 441 -6.08 30.84 -1.96
C VAL A 441 -6.16 30.71 -0.43
N ASN A 442 -6.30 31.82 0.28
CA ASN A 442 -6.45 31.82 1.74
C ASN A 442 -7.80 31.23 2.17
N ASP A 443 -8.88 31.54 1.48
CA ASP A 443 -10.22 31.02 1.75
C ASP A 443 -10.28 29.50 1.54
N GLU A 444 -9.59 28.97 0.51
CA GLU A 444 -9.48 27.52 0.28
C GLU A 444 -8.84 26.79 1.47
N VAL A 445 -7.81 27.39 2.09
CA VAL A 445 -7.16 26.83 3.29
C VAL A 445 -8.06 26.96 4.52
N GLN A 446 -8.65 28.14 4.75
CA GLN A 446 -9.51 28.40 5.90
C GLN A 446 -10.75 27.51 5.94
N TYR A 447 -11.33 27.20 4.78
CA TYR A 447 -12.47 26.27 4.67
C TYR A 447 -12.23 24.92 5.36
N TYR A 448 -11.05 24.31 5.19
CA TYR A 448 -10.77 23.02 5.82
C TYR A 448 -10.52 23.15 7.32
N TYR A 449 -9.87 24.24 7.77
CA TYR A 449 -9.69 24.50 9.20
C TYR A 449 -11.02 24.74 9.92
N THR A 450 -11.97 25.44 9.29
CA THR A 450 -13.29 25.67 9.86
C THR A 450 -14.16 24.42 9.83
N LYS A 451 -14.11 23.62 8.74
CA LYS A 451 -14.87 22.35 8.61
C LYS A 451 -14.60 21.37 9.76
N TYR A 452 -13.34 21.26 10.22
CA TYR A 452 -12.94 20.30 11.26
C TYR A 452 -12.77 20.91 12.65
N LYS A 453 -13.06 22.20 12.81
CA LYS A 453 -13.06 22.85 14.10
C LYS A 453 -14.26 22.37 14.92
N ILE A 454 -14.00 21.92 16.15
CA ILE A 454 -15.05 21.57 17.09
C ILE A 454 -15.35 22.81 17.93
N ASP A 455 -16.55 23.36 17.72
CA ASP A 455 -17.17 24.29 18.64
C ASP A 455 -18.30 23.59 19.42
N LEU A 456 -18.85 24.24 20.46
CA LEU A 456 -19.94 23.72 21.30
C LEU A 456 -21.18 23.28 20.48
N ASN A 457 -21.44 23.94 19.35
CA ASN A 457 -22.58 23.66 18.46
C ASN A 457 -22.23 22.77 17.26
N SER A 458 -21.05 22.16 17.24
CA SER A 458 -20.62 21.35 16.10
C SER A 458 -21.49 20.09 15.93
N PRO A 459 -21.78 19.67 14.67
CA PRO A 459 -22.68 18.55 14.39
C PRO A 459 -22.17 17.22 14.95
N ILE A 460 -20.86 17.10 15.18
CA ILE A 460 -20.23 15.89 15.73
C ILE A 460 -20.73 15.54 17.13
N TRP A 461 -21.15 16.52 17.94
CA TRP A 461 -21.74 16.27 19.25
C TRP A 461 -23.13 15.63 19.15
N LYS A 462 -23.96 16.12 18.22
CA LYS A 462 -25.28 15.54 17.95
C LYS A 462 -25.14 14.10 17.44
N ASP A 463 -24.18 13.86 16.54
CA ASP A 463 -23.87 12.52 16.06
C ASP A 463 -23.37 11.62 17.20
N GLN A 464 -22.52 12.14 18.10
CA GLN A 464 -22.03 11.38 19.26
C GLN A 464 -23.18 10.93 20.16
N GLU A 465 -24.10 11.83 20.52
CA GLU A 465 -25.26 11.50 21.35
C GLU A 465 -26.17 10.48 20.67
N HIS A 466 -26.43 10.65 19.37
CA HIS A 466 -27.23 9.69 18.60
C HIS A 466 -26.60 8.30 18.62
N PHE A 467 -25.30 8.19 18.33
CA PHE A 467 -24.62 6.89 18.37
C PHE A 467 -24.49 6.34 19.78
N GLN A 468 -24.36 7.17 20.81
CA GLN A 468 -24.31 6.70 22.20
C GLN A 468 -25.64 6.02 22.58
N LYS A 469 -26.77 6.66 22.28
CA LYS A 469 -28.11 6.07 22.49
C LYS A 469 -28.26 4.72 21.80
N LEU A 470 -27.83 4.62 20.54
CA LEU A 470 -27.84 3.35 19.79
C LEU A 470 -26.93 2.27 20.41
N MET A 471 -25.83 2.66 21.05
CA MET A 471 -24.95 1.70 21.75
C MET A 471 -25.54 1.26 23.07
N ASP A 472 -26.20 2.15 23.79
CA ASP A 472 -26.88 1.86 25.05
C ASP A 472 -28.06 0.90 24.80
N GLU A 473 -28.92 1.18 23.81
CA GLU A 473 -30.03 0.30 23.43
C GLU A 473 -29.57 -1.11 23.03
N LYS A 474 -28.47 -1.19 22.26
CA LYS A 474 -27.88 -2.49 21.87
C LYS A 474 -27.29 -3.24 23.06
N PHE A 475 -26.72 -2.50 24.02
CA PHE A 475 -26.19 -3.08 25.24
C PHE A 475 -27.33 -3.65 26.08
N ASP A 476 -28.41 -2.90 26.30
CA ASP A 476 -29.57 -3.36 27.07
C ASP A 476 -30.20 -4.62 26.46
N HIS A 477 -30.37 -4.66 25.14
CA HIS A 477 -30.85 -5.86 24.45
C HIS A 477 -29.87 -7.04 24.60
N THR A 478 -28.57 -6.78 24.67
CA THR A 478 -27.57 -7.84 24.88
C THR A 478 -27.58 -8.36 26.31
N VAL A 479 -27.76 -7.48 27.30
CA VAL A 479 -27.93 -7.84 28.71
C VAL A 479 -29.20 -8.67 28.92
N ALA A 480 -30.33 -8.26 28.35
CA ALA A 480 -31.58 -9.02 28.44
C ALA A 480 -31.44 -10.44 27.87
N ARG A 481 -30.87 -10.57 26.66
CA ARG A 481 -30.60 -11.89 26.05
C ARG A 481 -29.64 -12.74 26.88
N TYR A 482 -28.65 -12.11 27.49
CA TYR A 482 -27.69 -12.81 28.35
C TYR A 482 -28.33 -13.29 29.65
N ALA A 483 -29.19 -12.48 30.26
CA ALA A 483 -29.96 -12.88 31.44
C ALA A 483 -30.89 -14.06 31.13
N ASP A 484 -31.59 -14.02 30.00
CA ASP A 484 -32.44 -15.13 29.53
C ASP A 484 -31.63 -16.41 29.28
N LEU A 485 -30.46 -16.28 28.66
CA LEU A 485 -29.53 -17.39 28.46
C LEU A 485 -29.12 -18.00 29.80
N LEU A 486 -28.68 -17.18 30.76
CA LEU A 486 -28.30 -17.67 32.10
C LEU A 486 -29.46 -18.37 32.81
N GLY A 487 -30.68 -17.84 32.70
CA GLY A 487 -31.88 -18.48 33.26
C GLY A 487 -32.09 -19.89 32.70
N LYS A 488 -31.95 -20.06 31.37
CA LYS A 488 -32.07 -21.38 30.74
C LYS A 488 -30.90 -22.32 31.07
N LEU A 489 -29.67 -21.81 31.12
CA LEU A 489 -28.51 -22.60 31.51
C LEU A 489 -28.63 -23.12 32.95
N GLN A 490 -29.20 -22.32 33.85
CA GLN A 490 -29.48 -22.73 35.24
C GLN A 490 -30.64 -23.73 35.33
N GLN A 491 -31.72 -23.49 34.59
CA GLN A 491 -32.89 -24.37 34.55
C GLN A 491 -32.52 -25.78 34.05
N ASP A 492 -31.77 -25.85 32.96
CA ASP A 492 -31.38 -27.11 32.32
C ASP A 492 -30.10 -27.72 32.95
N ARG A 493 -29.50 -27.03 33.92
CA ARG A 493 -28.24 -27.42 34.60
C ARG A 493 -27.15 -27.81 33.61
N VAL A 494 -26.82 -26.87 32.72
CA VAL A 494 -25.83 -27.10 31.65
C VAL A 494 -24.42 -27.18 32.23
N PHE A 495 -23.76 -28.31 31.98
CA PHE A 495 -22.39 -28.61 32.37
C PHE A 495 -21.63 -29.14 31.16
N MET A 496 -20.35 -29.51 31.35
CA MET A 496 -19.48 -29.98 30.28
C MET A 496 -20.05 -31.16 29.48
N HIS A 497 -20.76 -32.07 30.15
CA HIS A 497 -21.39 -33.25 29.55
C HIS A 497 -22.92 -33.27 29.70
N SER A 498 -23.56 -32.10 29.74
CA SER A 498 -25.01 -32.05 29.89
C SER A 498 -25.76 -32.68 28.72
N GLU A 499 -25.13 -32.87 27.56
CA GLU A 499 -25.72 -33.59 26.42
C GLU A 499 -26.11 -35.03 26.72
N LEU A 500 -25.44 -35.66 27.70
CA LEU A 500 -25.73 -37.04 28.12
C LEU A 500 -27.08 -37.12 28.85
N TYR A 501 -27.52 -36.00 29.43
CA TYR A 501 -28.78 -35.87 30.14
C TYR A 501 -29.80 -35.10 29.29
N ARG A 502 -30.88 -35.76 28.85
CA ARG A 502 -31.86 -35.18 27.93
C ARG A 502 -32.86 -34.25 28.63
N ALA A 503 -32.40 -33.11 29.14
CA ALA A 503 -33.30 -32.04 29.60
C ALA A 503 -33.92 -31.27 28.41
N SER A 504 -33.11 -30.99 27.39
CA SER A 504 -33.54 -30.30 26.17
C SER A 504 -32.86 -30.90 24.94
N VAL A 505 -33.54 -30.82 23.80
CA VAL A 505 -33.11 -31.49 22.56
C VAL A 505 -32.86 -30.46 21.46
N VAL A 506 -31.85 -30.69 20.63
CA VAL A 506 -31.57 -29.89 19.45
C VAL A 506 -32.72 -30.04 18.45
N SER A 507 -33.49 -28.97 18.26
CA SER A 507 -34.66 -28.93 17.37
C SER A 507 -34.29 -28.67 15.91
N ARG A 508 -33.16 -28.00 15.66
CA ARG A 508 -32.73 -27.60 14.33
C ARG A 508 -32.01 -28.72 13.59
N GLU A 509 -32.40 -28.92 12.33
CA GLU A 509 -31.50 -29.51 11.36
C GLU A 509 -30.43 -28.48 11.02
N HIS A 510 -29.16 -28.82 11.25
CA HIS A 510 -28.02 -28.06 10.70
C HIS A 510 -27.87 -28.28 9.19
N TYR A 511 -28.85 -28.95 8.55
CA TYR A 511 -28.95 -28.98 7.11
C TYR A 511 -29.27 -27.59 6.59
N ILE A 512 -28.53 -27.25 5.54
CA ILE A 512 -28.65 -26.05 4.71
C ILE A 512 -30.12 -25.85 4.32
N SER A 513 -30.93 -25.23 5.19
CA SER A 513 -32.29 -24.86 4.88
C SER A 513 -32.23 -23.55 4.09
N GLY A 514 -31.86 -23.69 2.82
CA GLY A 514 -32.33 -22.95 1.64
C GLY A 514 -32.31 -21.41 1.57
N GLN A 515 -32.19 -20.64 2.64
CA GLN A 515 -32.51 -19.21 2.59
C GLN A 515 -31.39 -18.28 3.03
N GLU A 516 -30.53 -18.68 3.98
CA GLU A 516 -29.42 -17.81 4.39
C GLU A 516 -28.20 -18.63 4.81
N LYS A 517 -27.13 -18.62 3.99
CA LYS A 517 -25.72 -18.53 4.41
C LYS A 517 -24.80 -18.80 3.22
N SER A 518 -24.06 -17.77 2.83
CA SER A 518 -23.00 -17.72 1.82
C SER A 518 -21.72 -18.49 2.20
N LYS A 519 -21.73 -19.33 3.24
CA LYS A 519 -20.53 -20.00 3.75
C LYS A 519 -20.76 -21.48 4.01
N LEU A 520 -20.49 -22.29 2.99
CA LEU A 520 -20.17 -23.72 3.08
C LEU A 520 -19.01 -24.07 4.04
N GLU A 521 -18.39 -23.08 4.71
CA GLU A 521 -17.21 -23.27 5.56
C GLU A 521 -17.56 -23.52 7.05
N GLU A 522 -18.84 -23.46 7.42
CA GLU A 522 -19.33 -23.58 8.80
C GLU A 522 -20.40 -24.69 8.88
N ILE A 523 -20.03 -25.92 8.49
CA ILE A 523 -20.87 -27.10 8.68
C ILE A 523 -20.31 -27.91 9.86
N PRO A 524 -21.14 -28.28 10.86
CA PRO A 524 -20.67 -29.11 11.97
C PRO A 524 -20.35 -30.52 11.48
N GLU A 525 -19.43 -31.20 12.17
CA GLU A 525 -18.97 -32.54 11.80
C GLU A 525 -20.11 -33.58 11.83
N ASN A 526 -21.00 -33.50 12.82
CA ASN A 526 -22.14 -34.40 12.98
C ASN A 526 -23.46 -33.61 13.06
N PRO A 527 -24.50 -33.98 12.30
CA PRO A 527 -25.84 -33.40 12.47
C PRO A 527 -26.47 -33.89 13.78
N ARG A 528 -26.71 -32.98 14.74
CA ARG A 528 -27.12 -33.31 16.12
C ARG A 528 -28.62 -33.32 16.39
N ARG A 529 -29.48 -33.40 15.37
CA ARG A 529 -30.93 -33.39 15.56
C ARG A 529 -31.35 -34.54 16.49
N GLY A 530 -32.11 -34.25 17.54
CA GLY A 530 -32.57 -35.28 18.48
C GLY A 530 -31.59 -35.59 19.62
N GLN A 531 -30.40 -35.00 19.64
CA GLN A 531 -29.43 -35.13 20.73
C GLN A 531 -29.61 -34.04 21.79
N GLY A 532 -29.03 -34.25 22.98
CA GLY A 532 -29.01 -33.25 24.04
C GLY A 532 -28.27 -31.99 23.60
N LYS A 533 -28.72 -30.82 24.06
CA LYS A 533 -28.07 -29.54 23.73
C LYS A 533 -26.74 -29.37 24.45
N HIS A 534 -25.74 -28.88 23.73
CA HIS A 534 -24.49 -28.38 24.30
C HIS A 534 -24.57 -26.87 24.55
N LEU A 535 -23.62 -26.33 25.31
CA LEU A 535 -23.50 -24.88 25.54
C LEU A 535 -23.50 -24.05 24.24
N GLY A 536 -22.88 -24.57 23.17
CA GLY A 536 -22.88 -23.93 21.85
C GLY A 536 -24.28 -23.75 21.27
N ASP A 537 -25.16 -24.74 21.44
CA ASP A 537 -26.55 -24.68 20.95
C ASP A 537 -27.36 -23.62 21.72
N TYR A 538 -27.17 -23.53 23.04
CA TYR A 538 -27.79 -22.47 23.85
C TYR A 538 -27.31 -21.08 23.43
N LEU A 539 -26.03 -20.91 23.15
CA LEU A 539 -25.48 -19.63 22.68
C LEU A 539 -26.09 -19.24 21.32
N GLU A 540 -26.18 -20.17 20.37
CA GLU A 540 -26.75 -19.89 19.05
C GLU A 540 -28.27 -19.62 19.11
N ASP A 541 -29.01 -20.33 19.96
CA ASP A 541 -30.44 -20.11 20.19
C ASP A 541 -30.75 -18.69 20.68
N HIS A 542 -29.82 -18.04 21.40
CA HIS A 542 -29.95 -16.66 21.88
C HIS A 542 -29.22 -15.64 20.98
N GLY A 543 -28.77 -16.06 19.79
CA GLY A 543 -28.13 -15.20 18.80
C GLY A 543 -26.72 -14.73 19.19
N PHE A 544 -26.03 -15.48 20.03
CA PHE A 544 -24.60 -15.30 20.30
C PHE A 544 -23.76 -16.15 19.34
N LYS A 545 -22.48 -15.78 19.20
CA LYS A 545 -21.53 -16.60 18.46
C LYS A 545 -21.23 -17.86 19.26
N ALA A 546 -21.26 -19.00 18.59
CA ALA A 546 -20.92 -20.29 19.15
C ALA A 546 -19.92 -21.01 18.24
N TYR A 547 -19.11 -21.86 18.86
CA TYR A 547 -18.28 -22.82 18.19
C TYR A 547 -18.96 -24.18 18.24
N MET A 548 -19.09 -24.84 17.10
CA MET A 548 -19.48 -26.24 17.00
C MET A 548 -18.32 -27.02 16.40
N LEU A 549 -18.18 -28.27 16.85
CA LEU A 549 -17.13 -29.11 16.33
C LEU A 549 -17.25 -29.29 14.80
N GLY A 550 -16.15 -29.05 14.08
CA GLY A 550 -16.10 -29.03 12.62
C GLY A 550 -15.91 -27.62 12.03
N TYR A 551 -16.23 -26.58 12.81
CA TYR A 551 -15.95 -25.20 12.41
C TYR A 551 -14.44 -24.93 12.41
N ASN A 552 -14.01 -24.03 11.53
CA ASN A 552 -12.61 -23.65 11.42
C ASN A 552 -12.19 -22.75 12.60
N TYR A 553 -11.46 -23.32 13.56
CA TYR A 553 -10.93 -22.59 14.71
C TYR A 553 -9.45 -22.24 14.51
N ARG A 554 -9.16 -20.97 14.23
CA ARG A 554 -7.79 -20.45 13.98
C ARG A 554 -7.22 -19.58 15.10
N GLN A 555 -7.98 -19.33 16.16
CA GLN A 555 -7.48 -18.57 17.29
C GLN A 555 -6.45 -19.41 18.07
N ARG A 556 -5.61 -18.75 18.88
CA ARG A 556 -4.73 -19.49 19.80
C ARG A 556 -5.62 -20.32 20.74
N PHE A 557 -5.35 -21.62 20.82
CA PHE A 557 -6.09 -22.53 21.68
C PHE A 557 -5.75 -22.27 23.14
N ASP A 558 -6.55 -21.41 23.77
CA ASP A 558 -6.55 -21.22 25.23
C ASP A 558 -7.73 -22.02 25.79
N PHE A 559 -7.45 -23.28 26.17
CA PHE A 559 -8.44 -24.20 26.77
C PHE A 559 -8.56 -24.09 28.28
#